data_AF-A0A673FJL8-F1
#
_entry.id   AF-A0A673FJL8-F1
#
_cell.length_a   1.000
_cell.length_b   1.000
_cell.length_c   1.000
_cell.angle_alpha   90.00
_cell.angle_beta   90.00
_cell.angle_gamma   90.00
#
_symmetry.space_group_name_H-M   'P 1'
#
loop_
_entity.id
_entity.type
_entity.pdbx_description
1 polymer ?
#
loop_
_entity_poly.entity_id
_entity_poly.type
_entity_poly.pdbx_seq_one_letter_code
_entity_poly.pdbx_strand_id
1 'polypeptide(L)'
;IFTFVFAVTVTKTVCAEQCDGRCFGPYVSNCCHRECAGGCTGPKDTDCFVCQLFLGACVTQCPQPFVYNPTTFQLEHNPNAKYTYGAFCVKKCPHNFVVDHSSCVRACPSNKMEVEENHIKMCIPCTDICPKMCDGIGTGSLQTAQTVDSSNIEMFVNCTKINGNLIFLITDMYHGIGALDPERLNVFRNVREITGYLNIQSWPENMTDLGVFSNLVTIGGRTLYSGISLLILKQRWIFSLKFQSLREISAGNVYMTNNSQLCFYNTVNWTSLFRTSTQRALIKNNRDPRECSEMVCDPLCSVAGCWGPGPDQCLSCKYFSRGRTCVKACNLYDGDVREFANGSVCVECDSQCEKAEDKTLTCHGPGPDHCLKCLHLKDGPNCVEKCPDGLQGENSFIFKYAETNNECHPCHPNCTQGYVSACVFKHLLLLLMLKNLVLFNILP
;
A
#
# COMPACT_ATOMS: atom_id res chain seq x y z
N ILE A 1 -25.50 -28.07 62.81
CA ILE A 1 -24.76 -28.24 61.54
C ILE A 1 -25.75 -27.89 60.43
N PHE A 2 -25.77 -26.63 59.98
CA PHE A 2 -26.55 -26.25 58.80
C PHE A 2 -25.73 -26.67 57.58
N THR A 3 -26.12 -27.78 56.97
CA THR A 3 -25.54 -28.25 55.72
C THR A 3 -25.96 -27.27 54.63
N PHE A 4 -25.07 -26.34 54.26
CA PHE A 4 -25.22 -25.57 53.03
C PHE A 4 -25.10 -26.57 51.87
N VAL A 5 -26.24 -27.00 51.33
CA VAL A 5 -26.27 -27.68 50.04
C VAL A 5 -25.89 -26.62 49.02
N PHE A 6 -24.65 -26.68 48.54
CA PHE A 6 -24.26 -25.95 47.34
C PHE A 6 -25.07 -26.54 46.18
N ALA A 7 -26.17 -25.88 45.80
CA ALA A 7 -26.86 -26.17 44.56
C ALA A 7 -25.91 -25.80 43.42
N VAL A 8 -25.34 -26.81 42.75
CA VAL A 8 -24.54 -26.58 41.54
C VAL A 8 -25.51 -26.23 40.42
N THR A 9 -25.50 -24.99 39.95
CA THR A 9 -26.27 -24.58 38.77
C THR A 9 -25.67 -25.23 37.53
N VAL A 10 -26.34 -26.25 37.01
CA VAL A 10 -25.92 -26.96 35.79
C VAL A 10 -26.50 -26.24 34.58
N THR A 11 -25.64 -25.79 33.67
CA THR A 11 -26.04 -24.97 32.49
C THR A 11 -25.70 -25.61 31.16
N LYS A 12 -25.35 -26.91 31.14
CA LYS A 12 -24.98 -27.65 29.91
C LYS A 12 -25.65 -29.02 29.80
N THR A 13 -25.49 -29.89 30.79
CA THR A 13 -25.93 -31.29 30.70
C THR A 13 -27.43 -31.48 30.95
N VAL A 14 -28.11 -30.47 31.50
CA VAL A 14 -29.57 -30.48 31.74
C VAL A 14 -30.35 -29.84 30.59
N CYS A 15 -29.65 -29.40 29.53
CA CYS A 15 -30.26 -28.68 28.42
C CYS A 15 -30.95 -29.64 27.46
N ALA A 16 -31.98 -29.13 26.77
CA ALA A 16 -32.60 -29.84 25.65
C ALA A 16 -31.58 -30.03 24.52
N GLU A 17 -31.73 -31.12 23.74
CA GLU A 17 -30.82 -31.45 22.63
C GLU A 17 -30.76 -30.37 21.53
N GLN A 18 -31.82 -29.56 21.41
CA GLN A 18 -31.91 -28.45 20.45
C GLN A 18 -31.13 -27.20 20.89
N CYS A 19 -30.58 -27.17 22.11
CA CYS A 19 -29.76 -26.05 22.54
C CYS A 19 -28.33 -26.18 21.96
N ASP A 20 -27.89 -25.19 21.19
CA ASP A 20 -26.54 -25.16 20.60
C ASP A 20 -25.40 -25.08 21.65
N GLY A 21 -25.71 -24.69 22.90
CA GLY A 21 -24.69 -24.44 23.91
C GLY A 21 -25.15 -24.58 25.37
N ARG A 22 -25.58 -23.46 25.97
CA ARG A 22 -25.97 -23.38 27.39
C ARG A 22 -27.48 -23.22 27.53
N CYS A 23 -27.99 -23.42 28.75
CA CYS A 23 -29.37 -23.16 29.10
C CYS A 23 -29.52 -22.71 30.55
N PHE A 24 -30.65 -22.08 30.87
CA PHE A 24 -31.07 -21.75 32.24
C PHE A 24 -32.24 -22.62 32.73
N GLY A 25 -32.55 -23.70 31.99
CA GLY A 25 -33.49 -24.74 32.38
C GLY A 25 -33.63 -25.82 31.29
N PRO A 26 -34.45 -26.86 31.53
CA PRO A 26 -34.46 -28.06 30.70
C PRO A 26 -35.28 -27.97 29.42
N TYR A 27 -36.10 -26.92 29.27
CA TYR A 27 -36.97 -26.73 28.11
C TYR A 27 -36.23 -26.00 26.98
N VAL A 28 -36.67 -26.21 25.73
CA VAL A 28 -36.12 -25.54 24.54
C VAL A 28 -36.26 -24.01 24.62
N SER A 29 -37.31 -23.50 25.28
CA SER A 29 -37.48 -22.06 25.55
C SER A 29 -36.39 -21.47 26.45
N ASN A 30 -35.63 -22.32 27.13
CA ASN A 30 -34.61 -21.93 28.10
C ASN A 30 -33.19 -22.08 27.54
N CYS A 31 -33.06 -22.33 26.22
CA CYS A 31 -31.76 -22.27 25.56
C CYS A 31 -31.23 -20.84 25.59
N CYS A 32 -29.94 -20.71 25.90
CA CYS A 32 -29.24 -19.44 25.81
C CYS A 32 -28.92 -19.10 24.35
N HIS A 33 -28.65 -17.83 24.08
CA HIS A 33 -28.04 -17.43 22.82
C HIS A 33 -26.72 -18.18 22.61
N ARG A 34 -26.42 -18.56 21.36
CA ARG A 34 -25.24 -19.39 21.02
C ARG A 34 -23.90 -18.74 21.43
N GLU A 35 -23.88 -17.41 21.54
CA GLU A 35 -22.70 -16.62 21.92
C GLU A 35 -22.51 -16.51 23.44
N CYS A 36 -23.41 -17.11 24.26
CA CYS A 36 -23.28 -17.11 25.71
C CYS A 36 -22.30 -18.19 26.21
N ALA A 37 -21.29 -17.78 26.96
CA ALA A 37 -20.42 -18.65 27.74
C ALA A 37 -20.88 -18.74 29.20
N GLY A 38 -20.77 -19.93 29.80
CA GLY A 38 -21.15 -20.18 31.20
C GLY A 38 -22.66 -20.34 31.45
N GLY A 39 -23.49 -19.44 30.94
CA GLY A 39 -24.96 -19.46 31.11
C GLY A 39 -25.59 -18.12 30.72
N CYS A 40 -26.89 -17.96 30.96
CA CYS A 40 -27.64 -16.73 30.65
C CYS A 40 -28.84 -16.55 31.60
N THR A 41 -29.40 -15.33 31.65
CA THR A 41 -30.67 -15.01 32.33
C THR A 41 -31.88 -15.04 31.39
N GLY A 42 -31.64 -15.16 30.08
CA GLY A 42 -32.67 -15.08 29.04
C GLY A 42 -32.11 -15.50 27.67
N PRO A 43 -32.97 -15.56 26.63
CA PRO A 43 -32.59 -16.11 25.33
C PRO A 43 -31.80 -15.13 24.44
N LYS A 44 -31.69 -13.84 24.80
CA LYS A 44 -31.01 -12.84 23.95
C LYS A 44 -29.49 -12.87 24.15
N ASP A 45 -28.77 -12.36 23.16
CA ASP A 45 -27.32 -12.14 23.19
C ASP A 45 -26.86 -11.13 24.26
N THR A 46 -27.78 -10.30 24.76
CA THR A 46 -27.56 -9.38 25.88
C THR A 46 -27.74 -10.02 27.26
N ASP A 47 -28.36 -11.19 27.33
CA ASP A 47 -28.75 -11.84 28.59
C ASP A 47 -27.69 -12.85 29.07
N CYS A 48 -26.56 -12.94 28.38
CA CYS A 48 -25.48 -13.85 28.72
C CYS A 48 -24.76 -13.42 30.01
N PHE A 49 -24.36 -14.40 30.84
CA PHE A 49 -23.49 -14.11 32.00
C PHE A 49 -22.09 -13.66 31.57
N VAL A 50 -21.55 -14.31 30.55
CA VAL A 50 -20.27 -14.00 29.90
C VAL A 50 -20.43 -14.29 28.42
N CYS A 51 -19.82 -13.49 27.55
CA CYS A 51 -19.81 -13.77 26.13
C CYS A 51 -18.68 -14.75 25.77
N GLN A 52 -18.93 -15.60 24.79
CA GLN A 52 -17.96 -16.59 24.30
C GLN A 52 -16.76 -15.94 23.61
N LEU A 53 -16.95 -14.78 22.98
CA LEU A 53 -15.93 -14.08 22.21
C LEU A 53 -15.69 -12.64 22.72
N PHE A 54 -16.69 -11.75 22.61
CA PHE A 54 -16.53 -10.32 22.94
C PHE A 54 -17.40 -9.86 24.11
N LEU A 55 -16.82 -9.20 25.11
CA LEU A 55 -17.46 -8.66 26.31
C LEU A 55 -18.25 -7.37 26.01
N GLY A 56 -19.52 -7.31 26.44
CA GLY A 56 -20.41 -6.13 26.41
C GLY A 56 -21.61 -6.23 25.46
N ALA A 57 -21.48 -6.98 24.37
CA ALA A 57 -22.57 -7.48 23.54
C ALA A 57 -22.05 -8.77 22.90
N CYS A 58 -22.73 -9.91 23.09
CA CYS A 58 -22.21 -11.19 22.67
C CYS A 58 -22.35 -11.37 21.16
N VAL A 59 -21.46 -10.69 20.43
CA VAL A 59 -21.36 -10.69 18.97
C VAL A 59 -20.23 -11.61 18.51
N THR A 60 -20.31 -12.11 17.28
CA THR A 60 -19.26 -12.95 16.68
C THR A 60 -18.09 -12.13 16.13
N GLN A 61 -18.32 -10.86 15.79
CA GLN A 61 -17.34 -9.92 15.26
C GLN A 61 -17.71 -8.49 15.65
N CYS A 62 -16.71 -7.64 15.90
CA CYS A 62 -16.97 -6.22 16.11
C CYS A 62 -17.48 -5.56 14.81
N PRO A 63 -18.29 -4.49 14.91
CA PRO A 63 -18.70 -3.70 13.76
C PRO A 63 -17.50 -3.28 12.88
N GLN A 64 -17.52 -3.72 11.62
CA GLN A 64 -16.40 -3.52 10.69
C GLN A 64 -16.17 -2.04 10.36
N PRO A 65 -14.92 -1.62 10.08
CA PRO A 65 -14.60 -0.23 9.71
C PRO A 65 -15.22 0.21 8.39
N PHE A 66 -15.46 -0.73 7.48
CA PHE A 66 -16.10 -0.48 6.20
C PHE A 66 -17.35 -1.32 6.05
N VAL A 67 -18.41 -0.72 5.51
CA VAL A 67 -19.69 -1.37 5.21
C VAL A 67 -20.05 -1.10 3.76
N TYR A 68 -20.64 -2.09 3.10
CA TYR A 68 -21.08 -1.94 1.72
C TYR A 68 -22.34 -1.07 1.67
N ASN A 69 -22.29 0.03 0.91
CA ASN A 69 -23.43 0.90 0.68
C ASN A 69 -24.14 0.48 -0.62
N PRO A 70 -25.39 -0.03 -0.56
CA PRO A 70 -26.12 -0.47 -1.75
C PRO A 70 -26.47 0.64 -2.75
N THR A 71 -26.38 1.91 -2.34
CA THR A 71 -26.71 3.07 -3.18
C THR A 71 -25.52 3.49 -4.04
N THR A 72 -24.31 3.42 -3.48
CA THR A 72 -23.06 3.81 -4.16
C THR A 72 -22.29 2.62 -4.72
N PHE A 73 -22.69 1.40 -4.37
CA PHE A 73 -22.09 0.14 -4.81
C PHE A 73 -20.62 0.00 -4.41
N GLN A 74 -20.24 0.60 -3.28
CA GLN A 74 -18.87 0.64 -2.78
C GLN A 74 -18.82 0.39 -1.27
N LEU A 75 -17.62 0.04 -0.78
CA LEU A 75 -17.33 -0.05 0.65
C LEU A 75 -17.07 1.36 1.20
N GLU A 76 -17.90 1.79 2.15
CA GLU A 76 -17.82 3.11 2.77
C GLU A 76 -17.48 3.00 4.26
N HIS A 77 -16.91 4.07 4.82
CA HIS A 77 -16.53 4.11 6.22
C HIS A 77 -17.76 4.01 7.15
N ASN A 78 -17.74 3.04 8.06
CA ASN A 78 -18.81 2.80 9.02
C ASN A 78 -18.67 3.73 10.24
N PRO A 79 -19.62 4.66 10.51
CA PRO A 79 -19.55 5.53 11.69
C PRO A 79 -19.68 4.75 13.02
N ASN A 80 -20.23 3.54 12.99
CA ASN A 80 -20.40 2.67 14.15
C ASN A 80 -19.26 1.66 14.32
N ALA A 81 -18.18 1.79 13.55
CA ALA A 81 -17.02 0.91 13.62
C ALA A 81 -16.48 0.77 15.05
N LYS A 82 -16.13 -0.46 15.41
CA LYS A 82 -15.39 -0.76 16.65
C LYS A 82 -14.23 -1.69 16.33
N TYR A 83 -13.14 -1.51 17.06
CA TYR A 83 -11.93 -2.28 16.90
C TYR A 83 -11.87 -3.39 17.95
N THR A 84 -11.39 -4.56 17.54
CA THR A 84 -11.13 -5.65 18.46
C THR A 84 -9.92 -5.32 19.34
N TYR A 85 -10.06 -5.46 20.65
CA TYR A 85 -8.97 -5.33 21.61
C TYR A 85 -9.07 -6.48 22.61
N GLY A 86 -8.33 -7.55 22.36
CA GLY A 86 -8.51 -8.81 23.07
C GLY A 86 -9.94 -9.33 22.91
N ALA A 87 -10.66 -9.48 24.02
CA ALA A 87 -12.07 -9.88 24.05
C ALA A 87 -13.04 -8.68 24.11
N PHE A 88 -12.65 -7.48 23.70
CA PHE A 88 -13.52 -6.29 23.75
C PHE A 88 -13.67 -5.64 22.37
N CYS A 89 -14.82 -5.01 22.12
CA CYS A 89 -15.02 -4.12 20.98
C CYS A 89 -14.96 -2.65 21.46
N VAL A 90 -13.92 -1.92 21.08
CA VAL A 90 -13.66 -0.54 21.53
C VAL A 90 -13.82 0.47 20.39
N LYS A 91 -14.34 1.67 20.68
CA LYS A 91 -14.45 2.74 19.67
C LYS A 91 -13.09 3.38 19.33
N LYS A 92 -12.16 3.39 20.28
CA LYS A 92 -10.81 3.91 20.14
C LYS A 92 -9.82 2.92 20.74
N CYS A 93 -8.71 2.67 20.05
CA CYS A 93 -7.63 1.87 20.60
C CYS A 93 -6.98 2.60 21.79
N PRO A 94 -6.44 1.86 22.77
CA PRO A 94 -5.66 2.45 23.86
C PRO A 94 -4.43 3.22 23.34
N HIS A 95 -3.89 4.13 24.15
CA HIS A 95 -2.86 5.10 23.74
C HIS A 95 -1.58 4.50 23.09
N ASN A 96 -1.22 3.26 23.43
CA ASN A 96 -0.02 2.57 22.89
C ASN A 96 -0.36 1.50 21.84
N PHE A 97 -1.54 1.58 21.23
CA PHE A 97 -2.00 0.66 20.20
C PHE A 97 -2.34 1.43 18.92
N VAL A 98 -2.22 0.73 17.80
CA VAL A 98 -2.51 1.23 16.46
C VAL A 98 -3.60 0.35 15.83
N VAL A 99 -4.43 0.95 15.00
CA VAL A 99 -5.49 0.25 14.28
C VAL A 99 -4.90 -0.47 13.06
N ASP A 100 -5.06 -1.79 12.97
CA ASP A 100 -4.81 -2.55 11.74
C ASP A 100 -6.08 -3.26 11.30
N HIS A 101 -6.61 -2.87 10.13
CA HIS A 101 -7.92 -3.26 9.63
C HIS A 101 -9.02 -3.04 10.68
N SER A 102 -9.47 -4.09 11.39
CA SER A 102 -10.54 -4.05 12.39
C SER A 102 -10.05 -4.31 13.82
N SER A 103 -8.74 -4.18 14.09
CA SER A 103 -8.13 -4.66 15.34
C SER A 103 -7.09 -3.68 15.90
N CYS A 104 -6.95 -3.63 17.22
CA CYS A 104 -5.91 -2.87 17.91
C CYS A 104 -4.67 -3.73 18.08
N VAL A 105 -3.58 -3.39 17.39
CA VAL A 105 -2.28 -4.08 17.46
C VAL A 105 -1.23 -3.19 18.14
N ARG A 106 -0.17 -3.79 18.69
CA ARG A 106 0.91 -3.03 19.34
C ARG A 106 1.86 -2.35 18.35
N ALA A 107 2.02 -2.94 17.17
CA ALA A 107 2.88 -2.46 16.10
C ALA A 107 2.29 -2.89 14.76
N CYS A 108 2.52 -2.09 13.72
CA CYS A 108 2.09 -2.45 12.38
C CYS A 108 2.86 -3.68 11.85
N PRO A 109 2.22 -4.51 11.02
CA PRO A 109 2.90 -5.55 10.24
C PRO A 109 4.03 -4.98 9.37
N SER A 110 5.01 -5.80 9.00
CA SER A 110 6.22 -5.36 8.28
C SER A 110 5.97 -4.72 6.90
N ASN A 111 4.79 -4.94 6.30
CA ASN A 111 4.36 -4.34 5.03
C ASN A 111 3.44 -3.11 5.20
N LYS A 112 3.29 -2.61 6.42
CA LYS A 112 2.48 -1.44 6.75
C LYS A 112 3.27 -0.43 7.57
N MET A 113 2.86 0.83 7.51
CA MET A 113 3.44 1.91 8.31
C MET A 113 2.39 2.56 9.20
N GLU A 114 2.81 3.03 10.37
CA GLU A 114 1.97 3.81 11.28
C GLU A 114 1.81 5.21 10.71
N VAL A 115 0.56 5.61 10.51
CA VAL A 115 0.18 6.99 10.19
C VAL A 115 -0.84 7.47 11.21
N GLU A 116 -0.80 8.78 11.48
CA GLU A 116 -1.76 9.42 12.34
C GLU A 116 -2.69 10.27 11.47
N GLU A 117 -3.96 9.86 11.39
CA GLU A 117 -5.01 10.60 10.69
C GLU A 117 -6.13 10.92 11.68
N ASN A 118 -6.51 12.19 11.80
CA ASN A 118 -7.53 12.66 12.74
C ASN A 118 -7.29 12.22 14.21
N HIS A 119 -6.03 12.21 14.66
CA HIS A 119 -5.60 11.72 15.98
C HIS A 119 -5.86 10.22 16.24
N ILE A 120 -6.03 9.44 15.18
CA ILE A 120 -6.13 7.98 15.24
C ILE A 120 -4.90 7.41 14.54
N LYS A 121 -4.16 6.58 15.27
CA LYS A 121 -3.00 5.86 14.73
C LYS A 121 -3.48 4.61 14.00
N MET A 122 -3.13 4.48 12.73
CA MET A 122 -3.54 3.37 11.88
C MET A 122 -2.40 2.84 11.02
N CYS A 123 -2.50 1.58 10.63
CA CYS A 123 -1.54 0.90 9.77
C CYS A 123 -2.01 0.94 8.32
N ILE A 124 -1.34 1.76 7.51
CA ILE A 124 -1.60 1.81 6.06
C ILE A 124 -0.58 0.93 5.32
N PRO A 125 -0.98 0.25 4.23
CA PRO A 125 -0.05 -0.42 3.34
C PRO A 125 1.01 0.56 2.81
N CYS A 126 2.27 0.11 2.81
CA CYS A 126 3.35 0.87 2.21
C CYS A 126 3.23 0.85 0.67
N THR A 127 3.51 1.96 -0.01
CA THR A 127 3.41 2.04 -1.48
C THR A 127 4.40 1.10 -2.19
N ASP A 128 5.61 0.98 -1.63
CA ASP A 128 6.63 0.03 -2.10
C ASP A 128 7.31 -0.62 -0.88
N ILE A 129 8.28 0.09 -0.28
CA ILE A 129 9.05 -0.36 0.88
C ILE A 129 8.66 0.54 2.06
N CYS A 130 8.37 -0.07 3.20
CA CYS A 130 7.99 0.68 4.38
C CYS A 130 9.11 1.61 4.84
N PRO A 131 8.78 2.86 5.24
CA PRO A 131 9.77 3.80 5.68
C PRO A 131 10.61 3.25 6.85
N LYS A 132 11.90 3.08 6.62
CA LYS A 132 12.87 2.71 7.65
C LYS A 132 13.90 3.83 7.73
N MET A 133 13.97 4.45 8.91
CA MET A 133 14.96 5.46 9.22
C MET A 133 16.20 4.78 9.81
N CYS A 134 17.37 5.13 9.28
CA CYS A 134 18.65 4.59 9.71
C CYS A 134 19.63 5.73 9.97
N ASP A 135 20.53 5.53 10.94
CA ASP A 135 21.54 6.52 11.24
C ASP A 135 22.57 6.61 10.09
N GLY A 136 22.95 7.84 9.75
CA GLY A 136 24.01 8.12 8.79
C GLY A 136 25.38 8.22 9.45
N ILE A 137 26.41 8.32 8.63
CA ILE A 137 27.81 8.47 9.08
C ILE A 137 27.94 9.75 9.93
N GLY A 138 28.51 9.59 11.13
CA GLY A 138 28.64 10.65 12.13
C GLY A 138 27.38 10.91 12.97
N THR A 139 26.38 10.02 12.95
CA THR A 139 25.11 10.16 13.70
C THR A 139 24.77 8.87 14.45
N GLY A 140 24.20 8.99 15.66
CA GLY A 140 23.62 7.87 16.41
C GLY A 140 24.57 6.68 16.57
N SER A 141 24.15 5.50 16.10
CA SER A 141 24.96 4.27 16.15
C SER A 141 26.25 4.33 15.32
N LEU A 142 26.33 5.25 14.35
CA LEU A 142 27.48 5.47 13.45
C LEU A 142 28.22 6.77 13.76
N GLN A 143 28.14 7.28 15.00
CA GLN A 143 28.78 8.54 15.39
C GLN A 143 30.31 8.53 15.20
N THR A 144 30.96 7.40 15.43
CA THR A 144 32.42 7.25 15.29
C THR A 144 32.86 6.89 13.87
N ALA A 145 31.93 6.49 13.00
CA ALA A 145 32.23 6.13 11.62
C ALA A 145 32.58 7.39 10.81
N GLN A 146 33.62 7.29 9.99
CA GLN A 146 34.04 8.38 9.09
C GLN A 146 33.60 8.16 7.64
N THR A 147 33.33 6.92 7.26
CA THR A 147 32.93 6.52 5.90
C THR A 147 32.05 5.27 5.98
N VAL A 148 31.25 5.05 4.93
CA VAL A 148 30.65 3.74 4.68
C VAL A 148 31.77 2.76 4.33
N ASP A 149 31.76 1.59 4.97
CA ASP A 149 32.75 0.55 4.79
C ASP A 149 32.15 -0.85 5.00
N SER A 150 32.96 -1.90 4.87
CA SER A 150 32.50 -3.28 4.98
C SER A 150 31.93 -3.64 6.36
N SER A 151 32.30 -2.91 7.42
CA SER A 151 31.85 -3.17 8.80
C SER A 151 30.47 -2.58 9.10
N ASN A 152 30.09 -1.50 8.42
CA ASN A 152 28.85 -0.78 8.70
C ASN A 152 27.80 -0.85 7.56
N ILE A 153 28.16 -1.32 6.36
CA ILE A 153 27.24 -1.33 5.22
C ILE A 153 25.94 -2.10 5.46
N GLU A 154 26.00 -3.16 6.26
CA GLU A 154 24.83 -4.00 6.60
C GLU A 154 23.78 -3.25 7.45
N MET A 155 24.18 -2.18 8.15
CA MET A 155 23.26 -1.33 8.90
C MET A 155 22.31 -0.54 7.99
N PHE A 156 22.66 -0.40 6.69
CA PHE A 156 21.85 0.32 5.70
C PHE A 156 20.83 -0.56 4.96
N VAL A 157 20.73 -1.86 5.28
CA VAL A 157 19.78 -2.77 4.65
C VAL A 157 18.34 -2.30 4.88
N ASN A 158 17.56 -2.21 3.79
CA ASN A 158 16.16 -1.77 3.75
C ASN A 158 15.91 -0.34 4.27
N CYS A 159 16.94 0.49 4.40
CA CYS A 159 16.78 1.87 4.80
C CYS A 159 16.18 2.70 3.66
N THR A 160 15.14 3.48 3.96
CA THR A 160 14.53 4.42 3.01
C THR A 160 14.90 5.87 3.32
N LYS A 161 15.25 6.17 4.57
CA LYS A 161 15.65 7.49 5.03
C LYS A 161 16.92 7.40 5.86
N ILE A 162 17.92 8.21 5.50
CA ILE A 162 19.17 8.31 6.24
C ILE A 162 19.14 9.58 7.11
N ASN A 163 19.21 9.36 8.42
CA ASN A 163 19.35 10.41 9.42
C ASN A 163 20.82 10.81 9.57
N GLY A 164 21.24 11.81 8.80
CA GLY A 164 22.62 12.28 8.78
C GLY A 164 23.20 12.19 7.39
N ASN A 165 24.46 11.74 7.29
CA ASN A 165 25.27 11.86 6.08
C ASN A 165 25.56 10.48 5.48
N LEU A 166 25.80 10.44 4.18
CA LEU A 166 26.49 9.31 3.53
C LEU A 166 27.83 9.81 3.01
N ILE A 167 28.90 9.12 3.39
CA ILE A 167 30.28 9.51 3.09
C ILE A 167 31.01 8.29 2.57
N PHE A 168 31.62 8.40 1.39
CA PHE A 168 32.40 7.37 0.73
C PHE A 168 33.81 7.91 0.47
N LEU A 169 34.75 7.54 1.34
CA LEU A 169 36.15 7.94 1.28
C LEU A 169 37.01 6.77 0.79
N ILE A 170 38.27 7.08 0.45
CA ILE A 170 39.28 6.05 0.26
C ILE A 170 39.62 5.53 1.65
N THR A 171 39.25 4.29 1.95
CA THR A 171 39.65 3.62 3.19
C THR A 171 41.08 3.12 3.04
N ASP A 172 42.00 3.66 3.84
CA ASP A 172 43.37 3.18 3.87
C ASP A 172 43.43 1.76 4.45
N MET A 173 44.13 0.87 3.73
CA MET A 173 44.42 -0.52 4.09
C MET A 173 45.03 -0.68 5.50
N TYR A 174 45.55 0.41 6.08
CA TYR A 174 46.14 0.48 7.42
C TYR A 174 45.16 0.21 8.57
N HIS A 175 43.85 0.41 8.38
CA HIS A 175 42.85 0.18 9.45
C HIS A 175 42.29 -1.25 9.50
N GLY A 176 42.79 -2.19 8.69
CA GLY A 176 42.37 -3.59 8.71
C GLY A 176 40.93 -3.83 8.24
N ILE A 177 40.30 -2.82 7.61
CA ILE A 177 38.96 -2.90 7.06
C ILE A 177 39.09 -3.45 5.63
N GLY A 178 38.39 -4.55 5.35
CA GLY A 178 38.38 -5.18 4.05
C GLY A 178 37.84 -4.25 2.96
N ALA A 179 38.28 -4.45 1.72
CA ALA A 179 37.73 -3.72 0.58
C ALA A 179 36.21 -3.90 0.52
N LEU A 180 35.48 -2.80 0.30
CA LEU A 180 34.03 -2.84 0.18
C LEU A 180 33.65 -3.59 -1.09
N ASP A 181 32.92 -4.69 -0.94
CA ASP A 181 32.34 -5.41 -2.06
C ASP A 181 31.34 -4.51 -2.82
N PRO A 182 31.57 -4.20 -4.12
CA PRO A 182 30.73 -3.29 -4.88
C PRO A 182 29.26 -3.73 -4.93
N GLU A 183 28.97 -5.04 -4.90
CA GLU A 183 27.59 -5.51 -4.94
C GLU A 183 26.80 -5.13 -3.68
N ARG A 184 27.48 -5.00 -2.54
CA ARG A 184 26.84 -4.59 -1.27
C ARG A 184 26.35 -3.14 -1.31
N LEU A 185 26.86 -2.29 -2.20
CA LEU A 185 26.37 -0.91 -2.37
C LEU A 185 24.91 -0.86 -2.85
N ASN A 186 24.36 -1.96 -3.37
CA ASN A 186 22.95 -2.04 -3.74
C ASN A 186 21.98 -1.85 -2.56
N VAL A 187 22.43 -1.94 -1.30
CA VAL A 187 21.60 -1.62 -0.13
C VAL A 187 21.02 -0.20 -0.19
N PHE A 188 21.72 0.72 -0.85
CA PHE A 188 21.28 2.11 -1.00
C PHE A 188 20.17 2.31 -2.02
N ARG A 189 19.81 1.28 -2.81
CA ARG A 189 18.72 1.36 -3.78
C ARG A 189 17.40 1.74 -3.14
N ASN A 190 17.18 1.44 -1.87
CA ASN A 190 15.92 1.74 -1.20
C ASN A 190 15.88 3.16 -0.62
N VAL A 191 17.02 3.86 -0.58
CA VAL A 191 17.14 5.20 0.00
C VAL A 191 16.43 6.22 -0.87
N ARG A 192 15.48 6.93 -0.27
CA ARG A 192 14.70 8.02 -0.86
C ARG A 192 15.08 9.39 -0.32
N GLU A 193 15.59 9.47 0.90
CA GLU A 193 15.96 10.73 1.52
C GLU A 193 17.25 10.62 2.32
N ILE A 194 18.15 11.59 2.15
CA ILE A 194 19.31 11.81 3.01
C ILE A 194 19.12 13.16 3.69
N THR A 195 19.01 13.20 5.02
CA THR A 195 18.71 14.47 5.72
C THR A 195 19.90 15.42 5.76
N GLY A 196 21.13 14.89 5.73
CA GLY A 196 22.39 15.64 5.71
C GLY A 196 22.93 15.80 4.29
N TYR A 197 24.19 15.41 4.07
CA TYR A 197 24.88 15.50 2.78
C TYR A 197 25.32 14.13 2.24
N LEU A 198 25.55 14.08 0.92
CA LEU A 198 26.16 12.95 0.22
C LEU A 198 27.56 13.34 -0.26
N ASN A 199 28.59 12.63 0.20
CA ASN A 199 29.99 12.90 -0.14
C ASN A 199 30.65 11.65 -0.74
N ILE A 200 31.01 11.72 -2.03
CA ILE A 200 31.61 10.64 -2.80
C ILE A 200 32.99 11.08 -3.27
N GLN A 201 34.03 10.56 -2.60
CA GLN A 201 35.44 10.75 -2.96
C GLN A 201 36.12 9.45 -3.39
N SER A 202 35.49 8.31 -3.13
CA SER A 202 35.89 6.98 -3.63
C SER A 202 34.68 6.23 -4.14
N TRP A 203 34.81 5.59 -5.31
CA TRP A 203 33.80 4.73 -5.89
C TRP A 203 34.46 3.53 -6.59
N PRO A 204 33.86 2.33 -6.54
CA PRO A 204 34.48 1.13 -7.13
C PRO A 204 34.71 1.26 -8.63
N GLU A 205 35.84 0.74 -9.13
CA GLU A 205 36.24 0.84 -10.54
C GLU A 205 35.25 0.13 -11.49
N ASN A 206 34.65 -0.97 -11.04
CA ASN A 206 33.66 -1.73 -11.80
C ASN A 206 32.28 -1.07 -11.85
N MET A 207 32.06 0.01 -11.10
CA MET A 207 30.80 0.74 -11.06
C MET A 207 30.93 2.06 -11.80
N THR A 208 30.25 2.15 -12.92
CA THR A 208 30.39 3.24 -13.89
C THR A 208 29.31 4.32 -13.76
N ASP A 209 28.43 4.19 -12.76
CA ASP A 209 27.41 5.16 -12.40
C ASP A 209 27.06 5.11 -10.90
N LEU A 210 26.22 6.05 -10.46
CA LEU A 210 25.70 6.14 -9.08
C LEU A 210 24.24 5.64 -8.99
N GLY A 211 23.82 4.75 -9.90
CA GLY A 211 22.45 4.25 -10.01
C GLY A 211 21.94 3.46 -8.80
N VAL A 212 22.82 3.11 -7.85
CA VAL A 212 22.41 2.65 -6.52
C VAL A 212 21.61 3.70 -5.75
N PHE A 213 21.69 4.98 -6.12
CA PHE A 213 20.87 6.07 -5.59
C PHE A 213 19.72 6.47 -6.54
N SER A 214 19.29 5.60 -7.46
CA SER A 214 18.22 5.90 -8.42
C SER A 214 16.88 6.28 -7.78
N ASN A 215 16.58 5.77 -6.57
CA ASN A 215 15.38 6.12 -5.81
C ASN A 215 15.55 7.34 -4.88
N LEU A 216 16.73 7.95 -4.81
CA LEU A 216 16.98 9.13 -3.98
C LEU A 216 16.19 10.32 -4.52
N VAL A 217 15.24 10.82 -3.73
CA VAL A 217 14.35 11.93 -4.08
C VAL A 217 14.89 13.26 -3.54
N THR A 218 15.41 13.25 -2.31
CA THR A 218 15.75 14.47 -1.59
C THR A 218 17.09 14.37 -0.86
N ILE A 219 17.92 15.40 -1.03
CA ILE A 219 19.09 15.66 -0.18
C ILE A 219 18.78 16.91 0.66
N GLY A 220 18.64 16.73 1.97
CA GLY A 220 18.14 17.77 2.87
C GLY A 220 19.15 18.87 3.19
N GLY A 221 20.44 18.54 3.32
CA GLY A 221 21.47 19.53 3.66
C GLY A 221 21.31 20.16 5.05
N ARG A 222 20.70 19.47 6.02
CA ARG A 222 20.62 19.93 7.43
C ARG A 222 22.00 20.04 8.06
N THR A 223 22.91 19.18 7.62
CA THR A 223 24.34 19.18 7.87
C THR A 223 25.07 19.32 6.54
N LEU A 224 26.20 20.02 6.51
CA LEU A 224 26.94 20.36 5.30
C LEU A 224 28.43 20.08 5.45
N TYR A 225 29.07 19.56 4.41
CA TYR A 225 30.53 19.43 4.34
C TYR A 225 31.11 20.71 3.75
N SER A 226 31.64 21.62 4.57
CA SER A 226 32.16 22.93 4.12
C SER A 226 31.17 23.72 3.24
N GLY A 227 29.88 23.68 3.61
CA GLY A 227 28.80 24.34 2.86
C GLY A 227 28.25 23.54 1.66
N ILE A 228 28.67 22.29 1.47
CA ILE A 228 28.29 21.41 0.36
C ILE A 228 27.35 20.32 0.86
N SER A 229 26.27 20.05 0.11
CA SER A 229 25.30 18.97 0.38
C SER A 229 25.44 17.80 -0.59
N LEU A 230 26.01 18.01 -1.78
CA LEU A 230 26.37 16.95 -2.71
C LEU A 230 27.80 17.16 -3.22
N LEU A 231 28.71 16.25 -2.88
CA LEU A 231 30.11 16.26 -3.28
C LEU A 231 30.44 15.02 -4.12
N ILE A 232 30.92 15.19 -5.35
CA ILE A 232 31.43 14.11 -6.22
C ILE A 232 32.79 14.53 -6.78
N LEU A 233 33.86 13.93 -6.26
CA LEU A 233 35.22 14.42 -6.46
C LEU A 233 36.15 13.31 -6.93
N LYS A 234 36.94 13.56 -7.98
CA LYS A 234 38.04 12.69 -8.46
C LYS A 234 37.62 11.27 -8.87
N GLN A 235 36.38 11.07 -9.33
CA GLN A 235 35.91 9.77 -9.81
C GLN A 235 36.34 9.52 -11.26
N ARG A 236 37.19 8.50 -11.47
CA ARG A 236 37.80 8.22 -12.79
C ARG A 236 36.95 7.36 -13.71
N TRP A 237 36.04 6.58 -13.14
CA TRP A 237 35.35 5.47 -13.83
C TRP A 237 33.86 5.74 -14.07
N ILE A 238 33.29 6.75 -13.39
CA ILE A 238 31.88 7.09 -13.54
C ILE A 238 31.67 7.90 -14.84
N PHE A 239 30.73 7.46 -15.68
CA PHE A 239 30.33 8.17 -16.90
C PHE A 239 28.97 8.86 -16.78
N SER A 240 28.12 8.45 -15.83
CA SER A 240 26.79 9.05 -15.60
C SER A 240 26.42 9.05 -14.11
N LEU A 241 25.45 9.91 -13.73
CA LEU A 241 25.01 10.05 -12.34
C LEU A 241 23.87 9.09 -12.00
N LYS A 242 22.89 8.96 -12.88
CA LYS A 242 21.68 8.14 -12.67
C LYS A 242 20.89 8.42 -11.38
N PHE A 243 20.86 9.68 -10.94
CA PHE A 243 19.98 10.15 -9.87
C PHE A 243 18.53 10.33 -10.34
N GLN A 244 17.95 9.26 -10.89
CA GLN A 244 16.67 9.25 -11.60
C GLN A 244 15.53 9.96 -10.84
N SER A 245 15.40 9.71 -9.54
CA SER A 245 14.29 10.25 -8.73
C SER A 245 14.59 11.59 -8.06
N LEU A 246 15.79 12.13 -8.21
CA LEU A 246 16.24 13.30 -7.45
C LEU A 246 15.47 14.54 -7.92
N ARG A 247 14.74 15.14 -6.99
CA ARG A 247 13.88 16.30 -7.24
C ARG A 247 14.26 17.53 -6.42
N GLU A 248 14.89 17.34 -5.26
CA GLU A 248 15.19 18.44 -4.35
C GLU A 248 16.55 18.29 -3.67
N ILE A 249 17.32 19.39 -3.64
CA ILE A 249 18.46 19.62 -2.77
C ILE A 249 18.12 20.84 -1.91
N SER A 250 17.62 20.60 -0.70
CA SER A 250 16.95 21.64 0.10
C SER A 250 17.89 22.71 0.62
N ALA A 251 19.14 22.36 0.93
CA ALA A 251 20.16 23.30 1.38
C ALA A 251 21.57 22.83 0.94
N GLY A 252 22.54 23.75 0.99
CA GLY A 252 23.92 23.49 0.61
C GLY A 252 24.21 23.54 -0.89
N ASN A 253 25.49 23.67 -1.23
CA ASN A 253 25.96 23.73 -2.60
C ASN A 253 26.21 22.33 -3.18
N VAL A 254 26.24 22.26 -4.51
CA VAL A 254 26.70 21.06 -5.25
C VAL A 254 28.13 21.30 -5.69
N TYR A 255 29.00 20.32 -5.47
CA TYR A 255 30.41 20.40 -5.87
C TYR A 255 30.81 19.13 -6.62
N MET A 256 31.19 19.28 -7.90
CA MET A 256 31.49 18.16 -8.77
C MET A 256 32.71 18.46 -9.63
N THR A 257 33.85 17.84 -9.30
CA THR A 257 35.10 18.17 -9.99
C THR A 257 36.08 17.02 -10.13
N ASN A 258 36.92 17.12 -11.16
CA ASN A 258 37.95 16.15 -11.52
C ASN A 258 37.39 14.75 -11.82
N ASN A 259 36.17 14.64 -12.34
CA ASN A 259 35.58 13.38 -12.78
C ASN A 259 35.81 13.20 -14.29
N SER A 260 36.93 12.60 -14.65
CA SER A 260 37.51 12.66 -16.01
C SER A 260 36.67 11.96 -17.09
N GLN A 261 35.79 11.03 -16.73
CA GLN A 261 34.92 10.30 -17.66
C GLN A 261 33.45 10.72 -17.58
N LEU A 262 33.10 11.61 -16.63
CA LEU A 262 31.71 11.94 -16.34
C LEU A 262 31.09 12.81 -17.44
N CYS A 263 29.99 12.35 -18.03
CA CYS A 263 29.14 13.07 -18.97
C CYS A 263 27.75 13.36 -18.34
N PHE A 264 26.82 13.95 -19.11
CA PHE A 264 25.42 14.27 -18.75
C PHE A 264 25.20 15.34 -17.68
N TYR A 265 26.18 15.58 -16.79
CA TYR A 265 26.10 16.56 -15.71
C TYR A 265 25.72 17.98 -16.19
N ASN A 266 26.08 18.32 -17.43
CA ASN A 266 25.84 19.62 -18.06
C ASN A 266 24.43 19.76 -18.63
N THR A 267 23.68 18.66 -18.80
CA THR A 267 22.31 18.69 -19.31
C THR A 267 21.29 19.02 -18.20
N VAL A 268 21.67 18.78 -16.95
CA VAL A 268 20.83 18.98 -15.77
C VAL A 268 20.77 20.45 -15.41
N ASN A 269 19.55 21.00 -15.30
CA ASN A 269 19.35 22.32 -14.71
C ASN A 269 19.41 22.23 -13.17
N TRP A 270 20.60 22.32 -12.60
CA TRP A 270 20.81 22.24 -11.15
C TRP A 270 20.00 23.27 -10.35
N THR A 271 19.76 24.46 -10.91
CA THR A 271 19.01 25.51 -10.22
C THR A 271 17.56 25.13 -9.94
N SER A 272 16.96 24.25 -10.74
CA SER A 272 15.58 23.78 -10.50
C SER A 272 15.48 22.78 -9.36
N LEU A 273 16.60 22.20 -8.91
CA LEU A 273 16.64 21.30 -7.75
C LEU A 273 16.81 22.07 -6.43
N PHE A 274 17.22 23.33 -6.50
CA PHE A 274 17.51 24.15 -5.32
C PHE A 274 16.26 24.82 -4.77
N ARG A 275 16.16 24.84 -3.44
CA ARG A 275 15.07 25.53 -2.74
C ARG A 275 15.38 27.00 -2.50
N THR A 276 16.66 27.37 -2.44
CA THR A 276 17.11 28.74 -2.17
C THR A 276 17.99 29.27 -3.31
N SER A 277 17.81 30.55 -3.66
CA SER A 277 18.53 31.20 -4.77
C SER A 277 20.02 31.43 -4.52
N THR A 278 20.46 31.27 -3.27
CA THR A 278 21.87 31.40 -2.86
C THR A 278 22.69 30.13 -3.13
N GLN A 279 22.04 28.98 -3.32
CA GLN A 279 22.72 27.71 -3.65
C GLN A 279 23.40 27.79 -5.01
N ARG A 280 24.57 27.17 -5.11
CA ARG A 280 25.38 27.13 -6.33
C ARG A 280 25.81 25.70 -6.65
N ALA A 281 25.90 25.41 -7.95
CA ALA A 281 26.56 24.23 -8.46
C ALA A 281 27.95 24.62 -8.98
N LEU A 282 29.00 24.11 -8.33
CA LEU A 282 30.40 24.30 -8.71
C LEU A 282 30.89 23.05 -9.44
N ILE A 283 30.75 23.07 -10.77
CA ILE A 283 31.07 21.93 -11.63
C ILE A 283 32.23 22.30 -12.55
N LYS A 284 33.40 21.64 -12.40
CA LYS A 284 34.64 21.99 -13.11
C LYS A 284 35.49 20.75 -13.37
N ASN A 285 36.40 20.80 -14.35
CA ASN A 285 37.40 19.75 -14.61
C ASN A 285 36.81 18.33 -14.76
N ASN A 286 35.58 18.21 -15.26
CA ASN A 286 35.01 16.93 -15.70
C ASN A 286 35.27 16.79 -17.20
N ARG A 287 34.81 15.69 -17.82
CA ARG A 287 34.92 15.51 -19.27
C ARG A 287 34.25 16.68 -20.01
N ASP A 288 34.90 17.17 -21.08
CA ASP A 288 34.34 18.24 -21.90
C ASP A 288 33.05 17.73 -22.58
N PRO A 289 31.92 18.45 -22.48
CA PRO A 289 30.67 18.04 -23.11
C PRO A 289 30.78 17.76 -24.61
N ARG A 290 31.72 18.39 -25.32
CA ARG A 290 31.97 18.16 -26.75
C ARG A 290 32.60 16.79 -27.02
N GLU A 291 33.35 16.27 -26.06
CA GLU A 291 33.99 14.94 -26.14
C GLU A 291 33.06 13.80 -25.72
N CYS A 292 31.84 14.11 -25.26
CA CYS A 292 30.78 13.15 -24.93
C CYS A 292 29.96 12.76 -26.18
N SER A 293 30.60 12.62 -27.35
CA SER A 293 29.94 12.57 -28.68
C SER A 293 29.01 11.37 -28.96
N GLU A 294 28.88 10.41 -28.04
CA GLU A 294 27.88 9.32 -28.10
C GLU A 294 27.06 9.19 -26.80
N MET A 295 27.31 10.06 -25.83
CA MET A 295 26.69 10.08 -24.51
C MET A 295 25.70 11.23 -24.42
N VAL A 296 24.64 11.13 -25.24
CA VAL A 296 23.53 12.09 -25.32
C VAL A 296 22.28 11.53 -24.67
N CYS A 297 21.38 12.43 -24.24
CA CYS A 297 20.10 12.02 -23.68
C CYS A 297 19.28 11.24 -24.72
N ASP A 298 18.42 10.35 -24.21
CA ASP A 298 17.52 9.59 -25.06
C ASP A 298 16.62 10.54 -25.88
N PRO A 299 16.29 10.22 -27.16
CA PRO A 299 15.40 11.05 -27.99
C PRO A 299 14.00 11.28 -27.41
N LEU A 300 13.57 10.46 -26.44
CA LEU A 300 12.32 10.62 -25.70
C LEU A 300 12.42 11.59 -24.51
N CYS A 301 13.62 12.02 -24.13
CA CYS A 301 13.81 13.07 -23.14
C CYS A 301 13.43 14.44 -23.71
N SER A 302 12.89 15.31 -22.86
CA SER A 302 12.65 16.70 -23.20
C SER A 302 13.96 17.50 -23.18
N VAL A 303 13.87 18.80 -23.51
CA VAL A 303 14.99 19.76 -23.40
C VAL A 303 15.47 19.98 -21.95
N ALA A 304 14.79 19.44 -20.95
CA ALA A 304 15.18 19.53 -19.54
C ALA A 304 16.45 18.73 -19.20
N GLY A 305 16.89 17.83 -20.07
CA GLY A 305 18.10 17.01 -19.89
C GLY A 305 17.84 15.64 -19.27
N CYS A 306 18.93 14.98 -18.87
CA CYS A 306 18.89 13.61 -18.34
C CYS A 306 20.04 13.35 -17.35
N TRP A 307 19.87 12.33 -16.51
CA TRP A 307 20.87 11.87 -15.54
C TRP A 307 21.89 10.87 -16.10
N GLY A 308 21.64 10.37 -17.30
CA GLY A 308 22.42 9.32 -17.96
C GLY A 308 21.72 8.84 -19.24
N PRO A 309 22.23 7.76 -19.86
CA PRO A 309 21.63 7.18 -21.05
C PRO A 309 20.33 6.42 -20.72
N GLY A 310 19.42 6.36 -21.69
CA GLY A 310 18.18 5.60 -21.61
C GLY A 310 16.94 6.45 -21.32
N PRO A 311 15.74 5.99 -21.72
CA PRO A 311 14.49 6.73 -21.59
C PRO A 311 13.98 6.81 -20.14
N ASP A 312 14.56 6.05 -19.22
CA ASP A 312 14.28 6.08 -17.79
C ASP A 312 15.13 7.12 -17.04
N GLN A 313 16.12 7.75 -17.69
CA GLN A 313 17.01 8.72 -17.04
C GLN A 313 16.66 10.18 -17.35
N CYS A 314 15.56 10.43 -18.07
CA CYS A 314 15.12 11.78 -18.42
C CYS A 314 14.65 12.57 -17.18
N LEU A 315 14.96 13.88 -17.14
CA LEU A 315 14.38 14.77 -16.12
C LEU A 315 12.88 15.01 -16.37
N SER A 316 12.47 15.02 -17.63
CA SER A 316 11.05 15.00 -18.04
C SER A 316 10.91 14.40 -19.44
N CYS A 317 9.76 13.79 -19.69
CA CYS A 317 9.47 13.13 -20.96
C CYS A 317 8.99 14.13 -22.01
N LYS A 318 9.39 13.91 -23.26
CA LYS A 318 8.95 14.70 -24.42
C LYS A 318 7.49 14.42 -24.80
N TYR A 319 7.06 13.17 -24.68
CA TYR A 319 5.71 12.72 -25.05
C TYR A 319 4.94 12.22 -23.83
N PHE A 320 5.12 10.95 -23.45
CA PHE A 320 4.43 10.34 -22.32
C PHE A 320 5.41 9.67 -21.35
N SER A 321 4.97 9.46 -20.12
CA SER A 321 5.67 8.68 -19.10
C SER A 321 4.87 7.45 -18.70
N ARG A 322 5.50 6.28 -18.74
CA ARG A 322 5.00 5.03 -18.16
C ARG A 322 5.84 4.72 -16.92
N GLY A 323 5.25 4.93 -15.74
CA GLY A 323 6.00 4.89 -14.49
C GLY A 323 7.17 5.89 -14.50
N ARG A 324 8.40 5.37 -14.55
CA ARG A 324 9.64 6.18 -14.59
C ARG A 324 10.31 6.25 -15.96
N THR A 325 9.71 5.64 -16.97
CA THR A 325 10.29 5.53 -18.31
C THR A 325 9.52 6.39 -19.30
N CYS A 326 10.22 7.17 -20.10
CA CYS A 326 9.62 7.93 -21.18
C CYS A 326 9.25 7.03 -22.35
N VAL A 327 8.04 7.20 -22.88
CA VAL A 327 7.50 6.40 -23.98
C VAL A 327 6.88 7.30 -25.03
N LYS A 328 6.87 6.82 -26.29
CA LYS A 328 6.34 7.60 -27.42
C LYS A 328 4.81 7.71 -27.40
N ALA A 329 4.12 6.68 -26.93
CA ALA A 329 2.68 6.60 -26.82
C ALA A 329 2.27 5.61 -25.73
N CYS A 330 1.07 5.79 -25.17
CA CYS A 330 0.44 4.83 -24.27
C CYS A 330 -0.21 3.68 -25.05
N ASN A 331 -0.46 2.57 -24.38
CA ASN A 331 -1.09 1.37 -24.90
C ASN A 331 -2.63 1.53 -24.97
N LEU A 332 -3.07 2.51 -25.76
CA LEU A 332 -4.49 2.88 -25.86
C LEU A 332 -5.32 1.81 -26.59
N TYR A 333 -4.75 1.24 -27.66
CA TYR A 333 -5.43 0.33 -28.58
C TYR A 333 -4.79 -1.04 -28.67
N ASP A 334 -3.50 -1.14 -28.32
CA ASP A 334 -2.67 -2.33 -28.49
C ASP A 334 -1.80 -2.53 -27.24
N GLY A 335 -1.32 -3.75 -27.03
CA GLY A 335 -0.45 -4.11 -25.91
C GLY A 335 -1.11 -5.03 -24.87
N ASP A 336 -0.26 -5.73 -24.12
CA ASP A 336 -0.69 -6.72 -23.11
C ASP A 336 -1.39 -6.07 -21.92
N VAL A 337 -0.99 -4.85 -21.55
CA VAL A 337 -1.63 -4.04 -20.52
C VAL A 337 -2.17 -2.79 -21.20
N ARG A 338 -3.49 -2.63 -21.16
CA ARG A 338 -4.20 -1.50 -21.74
C ARG A 338 -4.11 -0.30 -20.82
N GLU A 339 -3.95 0.86 -21.42
CA GLU A 339 -3.73 2.11 -20.71
C GLU A 339 -4.69 3.19 -21.20
N PHE A 340 -4.88 4.21 -20.39
CA PHE A 340 -5.41 5.49 -20.82
C PHE A 340 -4.38 6.60 -20.56
N ALA A 341 -4.51 7.71 -21.27
CA ALA A 341 -3.62 8.86 -21.10
C ALA A 341 -4.25 9.87 -20.12
N ASN A 342 -3.63 10.06 -18.95
CA ASN A 342 -3.96 11.15 -18.03
C ASN A 342 -2.95 12.30 -18.24
N GLY A 343 -3.26 13.21 -19.16
CA GLY A 343 -2.30 14.21 -19.62
C GLY A 343 -1.12 13.56 -20.33
N SER A 344 0.10 13.72 -19.80
CA SER A 344 1.33 13.10 -20.32
C SER A 344 1.71 11.80 -19.59
N VAL A 345 0.84 11.23 -18.75
CA VAL A 345 1.11 10.02 -17.98
C VAL A 345 0.25 8.87 -18.51
N CYS A 346 0.90 7.75 -18.85
CA CYS A 346 0.21 6.51 -19.17
C CYS A 346 -0.18 5.81 -17.87
N VAL A 347 -1.47 5.55 -17.70
CA VAL A 347 -2.02 4.89 -16.52
C VAL A 347 -2.75 3.63 -16.97
N GLU A 348 -2.49 2.52 -16.28
CA GLU A 348 -3.10 1.23 -16.58
C GLU A 348 -4.61 1.25 -16.30
N CYS A 349 -5.37 0.58 -17.16
CA CYS A 349 -6.79 0.31 -16.90
C CYS A 349 -6.94 -0.68 -15.74
N ASP A 350 -8.11 -0.66 -15.09
CA ASP A 350 -8.42 -1.65 -14.06
C ASP A 350 -8.37 -3.09 -14.62
N SER A 351 -7.89 -4.02 -13.81
CA SER A 351 -7.85 -5.46 -14.12
C SER A 351 -9.20 -6.05 -14.54
N GLN A 352 -10.31 -5.43 -14.12
CA GLN A 352 -11.67 -5.84 -14.45
C GLN A 352 -12.19 -5.24 -15.77
N CYS A 353 -11.40 -4.43 -16.48
CA CYS A 353 -11.77 -3.94 -17.81
C CYS A 353 -11.45 -4.97 -18.89
N GLU A 354 -12.42 -5.31 -19.72
CA GLU A 354 -12.22 -6.20 -20.86
C GLU A 354 -11.36 -5.52 -21.94
N LYS A 355 -10.33 -6.22 -22.43
CA LYS A 355 -9.47 -5.72 -23.51
C LYS A 355 -10.30 -5.59 -24.78
N ALA A 356 -10.28 -4.41 -25.39
CA ALA A 356 -11.06 -4.17 -26.60
C ALA A 356 -10.27 -4.57 -27.86
N GLU A 357 -10.86 -5.38 -28.74
CA GLU A 357 -10.17 -5.89 -29.94
C GLU A 357 -10.25 -4.91 -31.13
N ASP A 358 -11.29 -4.07 -31.22
CA ASP A 358 -11.62 -3.26 -32.40
C ASP A 358 -10.94 -1.87 -32.45
N LYS A 359 -9.71 -1.75 -31.94
CA LYS A 359 -9.00 -0.44 -31.80
C LYS A 359 -9.83 0.63 -31.08
N THR A 360 -10.68 0.21 -30.16
CA THR A 360 -11.38 1.11 -29.24
C THR A 360 -10.62 1.15 -27.92
N LEU A 361 -10.89 2.18 -27.11
CA LEU A 361 -10.27 2.32 -25.80
C LEU A 361 -10.81 1.22 -24.86
N THR A 362 -10.00 0.72 -23.94
CA THR A 362 -10.46 -0.24 -22.91
C THR A 362 -11.07 0.47 -21.70
N CYS A 363 -10.50 1.61 -21.32
CA CYS A 363 -10.98 2.45 -20.24
C CYS A 363 -10.79 3.94 -20.59
N HIS A 364 -11.49 4.81 -19.86
CA HIS A 364 -11.39 6.26 -20.01
C HIS A 364 -10.92 6.97 -18.73
N GLY A 365 -10.58 6.20 -17.70
CA GLY A 365 -10.16 6.69 -16.39
C GLY A 365 -9.65 5.54 -15.52
N PRO A 366 -9.13 5.84 -14.31
CA PRO A 366 -8.67 4.84 -13.38
C PRO A 366 -9.85 4.19 -12.62
N GLY A 367 -9.70 2.92 -12.25
CA GLY A 367 -10.68 2.21 -11.44
C GLY A 367 -11.75 1.45 -12.24
N PRO A 368 -12.53 0.61 -11.53
CA PRO A 368 -13.42 -0.37 -12.16
C PRO A 368 -14.71 0.23 -12.75
N ASP A 369 -15.05 1.47 -12.41
CA ASP A 369 -16.19 2.23 -12.94
C ASP A 369 -15.92 2.91 -14.29
N HIS A 370 -14.65 3.02 -14.68
CA HIS A 370 -14.22 3.68 -15.91
C HIS A 370 -13.91 2.70 -17.07
N CYS A 371 -14.26 1.43 -16.91
CA CYS A 371 -14.18 0.45 -18.00
C CYS A 371 -15.26 0.71 -19.06
N LEU A 372 -14.94 0.55 -20.35
CA LEU A 372 -15.98 0.56 -21.38
C LEU A 372 -16.83 -0.73 -21.35
N LYS A 373 -16.21 -1.85 -21.01
CA LYS A 373 -16.86 -3.16 -20.87
C LYS A 373 -16.18 -3.94 -19.74
N CYS A 374 -16.99 -4.61 -18.91
CA CYS A 374 -16.49 -5.41 -17.80
C CYS A 374 -16.04 -6.79 -18.27
N LEU A 375 -14.90 -7.25 -17.77
CA LEU A 375 -14.34 -8.58 -18.06
C LEU A 375 -15.20 -9.71 -17.48
N HIS A 376 -15.72 -9.53 -16.27
CA HIS A 376 -16.51 -10.53 -15.55
C HIS A 376 -17.96 -10.08 -15.36
N LEU A 377 -18.23 -9.35 -14.27
CA LEU A 377 -19.57 -8.92 -13.87
C LEU A 377 -19.60 -7.42 -13.60
N LYS A 378 -20.79 -6.84 -13.53
CA LYS A 378 -21.00 -5.42 -13.24
C LYS A 378 -21.91 -5.24 -12.02
N ASP A 379 -21.43 -4.56 -10.99
CA ASP A 379 -22.19 -4.22 -9.80
C ASP A 379 -22.41 -2.70 -9.72
N GLY A 380 -23.59 -2.27 -10.16
CA GLY A 380 -23.90 -0.84 -10.33
C GLY A 380 -23.00 -0.24 -11.41
N PRO A 381 -22.20 0.81 -11.12
CA PRO A 381 -21.25 1.35 -12.08
C PRO A 381 -19.94 0.55 -12.18
N ASN A 382 -19.59 -0.26 -11.17
CA ASN A 382 -18.26 -0.86 -11.04
C ASN A 382 -18.18 -2.26 -11.69
N CYS A 383 -17.11 -2.55 -12.43
CA CYS A 383 -16.78 -3.91 -12.84
C CYS A 383 -16.17 -4.72 -11.69
N VAL A 384 -16.66 -5.94 -11.46
CA VAL A 384 -16.26 -6.80 -10.34
C VAL A 384 -16.03 -8.24 -10.80
N GLU A 385 -15.12 -8.94 -10.12
CA GLU A 385 -14.83 -10.35 -10.41
C GLU A 385 -16.00 -11.27 -10.03
N LYS A 386 -16.65 -10.98 -8.89
CA LYS A 386 -17.83 -11.70 -8.38
C LYS A 386 -18.83 -10.72 -7.77
N CYS A 387 -20.13 -10.99 -7.92
CA CYS A 387 -21.15 -10.22 -7.22
C CYS A 387 -20.99 -10.30 -5.69
N PRO A 388 -21.35 -9.24 -4.95
CA PRO A 388 -21.37 -9.24 -3.49
C PRO A 388 -22.05 -10.47 -2.88
N ASP A 389 -21.30 -11.25 -2.11
CA ASP A 389 -21.74 -12.51 -1.53
C ASP A 389 -21.39 -12.55 -0.04
N GLY A 390 -22.30 -12.04 0.79
CA GLY A 390 -22.11 -11.97 2.24
C GLY A 390 -21.31 -10.75 2.72
N LEU A 391 -21.31 -9.65 1.96
CA LEU A 391 -20.68 -8.40 2.40
C LEU A 391 -21.48 -7.77 3.54
N GLN A 392 -20.80 -7.22 4.54
CA GLN A 392 -21.46 -6.52 5.65
C GLN A 392 -22.04 -5.18 5.16
N GLY A 393 -23.36 -5.06 5.11
CA GLY A 393 -24.06 -3.78 4.95
C GLY A 393 -24.35 -3.11 6.30
N GLU A 394 -24.99 -1.95 6.25
CA GLU A 394 -25.34 -1.16 7.45
C GLU A 394 -26.23 -1.92 8.43
N ASN A 395 -27.24 -2.65 7.91
CA ASN A 395 -28.24 -3.34 8.73
C ASN A 395 -28.23 -4.88 8.58
N SER A 396 -27.72 -5.40 7.46
CA SER A 396 -27.71 -6.84 7.17
C SER A 396 -26.58 -7.20 6.20
N PHE A 397 -26.31 -8.49 6.07
CA PHE A 397 -25.46 -8.98 4.98
C PHE A 397 -26.10 -8.72 3.63
N ILE A 398 -25.28 -8.36 2.65
CA ILE A 398 -25.65 -8.06 1.28
C ILE A 398 -25.29 -9.27 0.42
N PHE A 399 -26.29 -9.78 -0.28
CA PHE A 399 -26.16 -10.84 -1.26
C PHE A 399 -26.73 -10.35 -2.58
N LYS A 400 -25.94 -10.53 -3.64
CA LYS A 400 -26.31 -10.26 -5.02
C LYS A 400 -26.02 -11.48 -5.87
N TYR A 401 -26.80 -11.65 -6.93
CA TYR A 401 -26.60 -12.71 -7.92
C TYR A 401 -26.40 -12.08 -9.29
N ALA A 402 -25.66 -12.79 -10.15
CA ALA A 402 -25.49 -12.39 -11.54
C ALA A 402 -26.69 -12.88 -12.37
N GLU A 403 -27.28 -12.00 -13.16
CA GLU A 403 -28.27 -12.36 -14.17
C GLU A 403 -27.57 -12.68 -15.52
N THR A 404 -28.32 -13.12 -16.53
CA THR A 404 -27.77 -13.51 -17.85
C THR A 404 -27.06 -12.39 -18.60
N ASN A 405 -27.27 -11.13 -18.20
CA ASN A 405 -26.58 -9.94 -18.73
C ASN A 405 -25.27 -9.62 -18.00
N ASN A 406 -24.81 -10.49 -17.08
CA ASN A 406 -23.64 -10.29 -16.23
C ASN A 406 -23.74 -9.09 -15.27
N GLU A 407 -24.94 -8.60 -14.98
CA GLU A 407 -25.17 -7.57 -13.96
C GLU A 407 -25.57 -8.18 -12.61
N CYS A 408 -25.13 -7.54 -11.52
CA CYS A 408 -25.37 -7.98 -10.16
C CYS A 408 -26.66 -7.37 -9.61
N HIS A 409 -27.66 -8.22 -9.33
CA HIS A 409 -28.95 -7.83 -8.78
C HIS A 409 -29.10 -8.25 -7.32
N PRO A 410 -29.79 -7.46 -6.48
CA PRO A 410 -30.03 -7.81 -5.09
C PRO A 410 -30.85 -9.08 -4.96
N CYS A 411 -30.43 -9.97 -4.06
CA CYS A 411 -31.24 -11.10 -3.65
C CYS A 411 -32.52 -10.63 -2.93
N HIS A 412 -33.55 -11.48 -2.92
CA HIS A 412 -34.74 -11.20 -2.12
C HIS A 412 -34.36 -11.02 -0.64
N PRO A 413 -34.98 -10.10 0.13
CA PRO A 413 -34.63 -9.83 1.53
C PRO A 413 -34.66 -11.06 2.48
N ASN A 414 -35.37 -12.11 2.08
CA ASN A 414 -35.47 -13.38 2.83
C ASN A 414 -34.28 -14.33 2.58
N CYS A 415 -33.39 -14.01 1.64
CA CYS A 415 -32.24 -14.83 1.26
C CYS A 415 -31.03 -14.44 2.14
N THR A 416 -31.04 -14.83 3.41
CA THR A 416 -29.99 -14.47 4.38
C THR A 416 -28.70 -15.30 4.29
N GLN A 417 -28.65 -16.29 3.38
CA GLN A 417 -27.55 -17.25 3.24
C GLN A 417 -26.98 -17.35 1.80
N GLY A 418 -27.30 -16.42 0.90
CA GLY A 418 -26.67 -16.33 -0.43
C GLY A 418 -27.01 -17.43 -1.47
N TYR A 419 -27.75 -18.49 -1.12
CA TYR A 419 -28.06 -19.56 -2.07
C TYR A 419 -29.12 -19.16 -3.11
N VAL A 420 -28.65 -18.87 -4.34
CA VAL A 420 -29.47 -18.56 -5.52
C VAL A 420 -30.49 -19.68 -5.85
N SER A 421 -30.13 -20.94 -5.64
CA SER A 421 -30.98 -22.10 -5.93
C SER A 421 -32.24 -22.18 -5.06
N ALA A 422 -32.19 -21.69 -3.81
CA ALA A 422 -33.34 -21.68 -2.91
C ALA A 422 -34.29 -20.49 -3.17
N CYS A 423 -33.80 -19.41 -3.78
CA CYS A 423 -34.57 -18.17 -3.97
C CYS A 423 -35.34 -18.11 -5.30
N VAL A 424 -34.81 -18.68 -6.39
CA VAL A 424 -35.58 -18.84 -7.64
C VAL A 424 -36.70 -19.88 -7.44
N PHE A 425 -36.43 -20.96 -6.72
CA PHE A 425 -37.41 -22.03 -6.48
C PHE A 425 -38.61 -21.58 -5.64
N LYS A 426 -38.42 -20.74 -4.61
CA LYS A 426 -39.55 -20.24 -3.81
C LYS A 426 -40.49 -19.33 -4.61
N HIS A 427 -39.97 -18.51 -5.53
CA HIS A 427 -40.82 -17.68 -6.38
C HIS A 427 -41.59 -18.52 -7.41
N LEU A 428 -40.94 -19.52 -8.01
CA LEU A 428 -41.59 -20.47 -8.91
C LEU A 428 -42.65 -21.32 -8.18
N LEU A 429 -42.38 -21.76 -6.95
CA LEU A 429 -43.35 -22.47 -6.12
C LEU A 429 -44.54 -21.59 -5.75
N LEU A 430 -44.31 -20.32 -5.38
CA LEU A 430 -45.39 -19.39 -5.03
C LEU A 430 -46.26 -19.07 -6.24
N LEU A 431 -45.67 -18.90 -7.42
CA LEU A 431 -46.39 -18.70 -8.69
C LEU A 431 -47.14 -19.95 -9.14
N LEU A 432 -46.59 -21.15 -8.92
CA LEU A 432 -47.26 -22.44 -9.16
C LEU A 432 -48.43 -22.65 -8.19
N MET A 433 -48.26 -22.29 -6.92
CA MET A 433 -49.31 -22.36 -5.90
C MET A 433 -50.43 -21.35 -6.18
N LEU A 434 -50.10 -20.13 -6.62
CA LEU A 434 -51.09 -19.13 -7.05
C LEU A 434 -51.81 -19.54 -8.34
N LYS A 435 -51.12 -20.12 -9.33
CA LYS A 435 -51.77 -20.70 -10.53
C LYS A 435 -52.71 -21.85 -10.18
N ASN A 436 -52.33 -22.72 -9.24
CA ASN A 436 -53.19 -23.81 -8.77
C ASN A 436 -54.38 -23.31 -7.92
N LEU A 437 -54.22 -22.21 -7.17
CA LEU A 437 -55.32 -21.58 -6.44
C LEU A 437 -56.36 -20.91 -7.37
N VAL A 438 -55.91 -20.37 -8.51
CA VAL A 438 -56.79 -19.80 -9.53
C VAL A 438 -57.51 -20.90 -10.32
N LEU A 439 -56.87 -22.04 -10.60
CA LEU A 439 -57.57 -23.17 -11.25
C LEU A 439 -58.61 -23.85 -10.34
N PHE A 440 -58.42 -23.88 -9.02
CA PHE A 440 -59.40 -24.45 -8.09
C PHE A 440 -60.64 -23.58 -7.85
N ASN A 441 -60.65 -22.32 -8.30
CA ASN A 441 -61.79 -21.40 -8.18
C ASN A 441 -62.57 -21.22 -9.50
N ILE A 442 -62.26 -21.98 -10.55
CA ILE A 442 -62.92 -21.91 -11.87
C ILE A 442 -63.35 -23.32 -12.30
N LEU A 443 -64.06 -24.04 -11.44
CA LEU A 443 -64.83 -25.23 -11.81
C LEU A 443 -66.16 -25.14 -11.04
N PRO A 444 -67.28 -24.82 -11.72
CA PRO A 444 -68.59 -24.74 -11.10
C PRO A 444 -69.18 -26.11 -10.71
#